data_AF-A0A914RAM6-F1
#
_entry.id   AF-A0A914RAM6-F1
#
_cell.length_a   1.000
_cell.length_b   1.000
_cell.length_c   1.000
_cell.angle_alpha   90.00
_cell.angle_beta   90.00
_cell.angle_gamma   90.00
#
_symmetry.space_group_name_H-M   'P 1'
#
loop_
_entity.id
_entity.type
_entity.pdbx_description
1 polymer ?
#
loop_
_entity_poly.entity_id
_entity_poly.type
_entity_poly.pdbx_seq_one_letter_code
_entity_poly.pdbx_strand_id
1 'polypeptide(L)'
;AAGFRGTVRYAPLSCHIRRETCRKDDIESWLYQQIEMTRGALPWRSMDDKRDDERARYDVGLRELMGGCPREYIEILRYIDSLRFYDKPDYNKIYKVHTFDRKICGRDVS
;
A
#
# COMPACT_ATOMS: atom_id res chain seq x y z
N ALA A 1 21.15 -15.65 -6.32
CA ALA A 1 19.77 -15.14 -6.17
C ALA A 1 19.64 -14.51 -4.78
N ALA A 2 19.45 -13.19 -4.70
CA ALA A 2 19.17 -12.53 -3.43
C ALA A 2 17.73 -12.87 -3.03
N GLY A 3 17.54 -13.67 -1.97
CA GLY A 3 16.21 -13.94 -1.43
C GLY A 3 15.64 -12.68 -0.77
N PHE A 4 14.35 -12.45 -0.91
CA PHE A 4 13.63 -11.40 -0.19
C PHE A 4 13.87 -11.56 1.32
N ARG A 5 14.40 -10.52 1.98
CA ARG A 5 14.71 -10.48 3.43
C ARG A 5 13.83 -9.47 4.19
N GLY A 6 12.65 -9.14 3.67
CA GLY A 6 11.70 -8.23 4.31
C GLY A 6 10.62 -8.95 5.12
N THR A 7 9.85 -8.18 5.89
CA THR A 7 8.63 -8.68 6.55
C THR A 7 7.58 -9.02 5.51
N VAL A 8 7.27 -10.32 5.36
CA VAL A 8 6.33 -10.83 4.35
C VAL A 8 4.97 -10.12 4.41
N ARG A 9 4.53 -9.68 5.59
CA ARG A 9 3.25 -8.99 5.79
C ARG A 9 3.09 -7.70 4.96
N TYR A 10 4.17 -6.94 4.78
CA TYR A 10 4.14 -5.68 4.02
C TYR A 10 4.86 -5.81 2.69
N ALA A 11 5.15 -7.03 2.25
CA ALA A 11 5.82 -7.25 1.00
C ALA A 11 4.97 -6.67 -0.13
N PRO A 12 5.56 -5.85 -1.00
CA PRO A 12 4.89 -5.35 -2.19
C PRO A 12 4.70 -6.49 -3.19
N LEU A 13 3.68 -6.39 -4.04
CA LEU A 13 3.31 -7.44 -5.00
C LEU A 13 4.49 -7.90 -5.87
N SER A 14 5.35 -6.94 -6.25
CA SER A 14 6.55 -7.13 -7.06
C SER A 14 7.59 -8.07 -6.43
N CYS A 15 7.67 -8.16 -5.10
CA CYS A 15 8.59 -9.05 -4.38
C CYS A 15 8.26 -10.52 -4.59
N HIS A 16 7.00 -10.86 -4.90
CA HIS A 16 6.54 -12.22 -5.13
C HIS A 16 7.05 -12.79 -6.47
N ILE A 17 7.44 -11.91 -7.41
CA ILE A 17 7.95 -12.26 -8.75
C ILE A 17 9.50 -12.32 -8.77
N ARG A 18 10.17 -12.24 -7.60
CA ARG A 18 11.65 -12.22 -7.47
C ARG A 18 12.33 -11.12 -8.32
N ARG A 19 11.62 -10.02 -8.59
CA ARG A 19 12.23 -8.82 -9.15
C ARG A 19 13.03 -8.09 -8.08
N GLU A 20 14.01 -7.30 -8.52
CA GLU A 20 14.66 -6.34 -7.64
C GLU A 20 13.60 -5.37 -7.08
N THR A 21 13.78 -4.95 -5.83
CA THR A 21 12.90 -3.96 -5.19
C THR A 21 13.22 -2.57 -5.71
N CYS A 22 12.20 -1.76 -5.95
CA CYS A 22 12.32 -0.40 -6.45
C CYS A 22 11.57 0.63 -5.59
N ARG A 23 11.74 1.92 -5.91
CA ARG A 23 11.20 3.03 -5.10
C ARG A 23 9.69 2.99 -4.87
N LYS A 24 8.91 2.41 -5.80
CA LYS A 24 7.45 2.27 -5.62
C LYS A 24 7.08 1.17 -4.62
N ASP A 25 7.93 0.17 -4.48
CA ASP A 25 7.73 -1.00 -3.61
C ASP A 25 7.82 -0.58 -2.12
N ASP A 26 8.70 0.38 -1.81
CA ASP A 26 8.78 0.99 -0.48
C ASP A 26 7.50 1.78 -0.13
N ILE A 27 6.94 2.51 -1.11
CA ILE A 27 5.72 3.31 -0.91
C ILE A 27 4.49 2.41 -0.76
N GLU A 28 4.43 1.31 -1.51
CA GLU A 28 3.42 0.27 -1.33
C GLU A 28 3.47 -0.35 0.06
N SER A 29 4.67 -0.71 0.53
CA SER A 29 4.88 -1.25 1.88
C SER A 29 4.45 -0.24 2.95
N TRP A 30 4.72 1.05 2.75
CA TRP A 30 4.25 2.12 3.63
C TRP A 30 2.72 2.22 3.66
N LEU A 31 2.06 2.15 2.50
CA LEU A 31 0.60 2.22 2.41
C LEU A 31 -0.06 1.05 3.18
N TYR A 32 0.47 -0.17 3.08
CA TYR A 32 -0.03 -1.30 3.85
C TYR A 32 0.10 -1.10 5.37
N GLN A 33 1.19 -0.49 5.83
CA GLN A 33 1.34 -0.14 7.24
C GLN A 33 0.29 0.91 7.67
N GLN A 34 -0.01 1.91 6.83
CA GLN A 34 -1.07 2.89 7.13
C GLN A 34 -2.46 2.25 7.18
N ILE A 35 -2.75 1.31 6.28
CA ILE A 35 -4.01 0.54 6.30
C ILE A 35 -4.12 -0.30 7.57
N GLU A 36 -3.06 -1.01 7.97
CA GLU A 36 -3.07 -1.79 9.21
C GLU A 36 -3.25 -0.89 10.44
N MET A 37 -2.62 0.28 10.50
CA MET A 37 -2.85 1.24 11.59
C MET A 37 -4.31 1.75 11.64
N THR A 38 -4.96 1.88 10.49
CA THR A 38 -6.33 2.40 10.39
C THR A 38 -7.38 1.33 10.71
N ARG A 39 -7.19 0.10 10.21
CA ARG A 39 -8.13 -1.03 10.37
C ARG A 39 -7.81 -1.99 11.50
N GLY A 40 -6.58 -1.95 12.01
CA GLY A 40 -6.03 -2.92 12.98
C GLY A 40 -5.54 -4.24 12.37
N ALA A 41 -5.90 -4.56 11.12
CA ALA A 41 -5.48 -5.79 10.45
C ALA A 41 -5.48 -5.67 8.92
N LEU A 42 -4.60 -6.46 8.28
CA LEU A 42 -4.58 -6.70 6.84
C LEU A 42 -5.32 -8.02 6.51
N PRO A 43 -6.05 -8.10 5.39
CA PRO A 43 -6.88 -9.26 5.05
C PRO A 43 -6.06 -10.54 4.82
N TRP A 44 -4.81 -10.42 4.32
CA TRP A 44 -3.91 -11.56 4.13
C TRP A 44 -3.16 -12.00 5.39
N ARG A 45 -3.47 -11.44 6.58
CA ARG A 45 -2.84 -11.87 7.84
C ARG A 45 -3.17 -13.31 8.22
N SER A 46 -4.36 -13.79 7.84
CA SER A 46 -4.84 -15.15 8.09
C SER A 46 -4.80 -16.07 6.86
N MET A 47 -4.23 -15.58 5.75
CA MET A 47 -4.14 -16.33 4.50
C MET A 47 -2.77 -17.03 4.44
N ASP A 48 -2.79 -18.33 4.14
CA ASP A 48 -1.59 -19.17 4.11
C ASP A 48 -0.86 -19.11 2.75
N ASP A 49 -1.56 -18.67 1.70
CA ASP A 49 -1.01 -18.59 0.33
C ASP A 49 -0.55 -17.17 -0.01
N LYS A 50 0.66 -17.07 -0.55
CA LYS A 50 1.33 -15.85 -1.03
C LYS A 50 0.77 -15.34 -2.37
N ARG A 51 -0.32 -15.92 -2.86
CA ARG A 51 -1.11 -15.42 -4.00
C ARG A 51 -2.39 -14.72 -3.54
N ASP A 52 -2.76 -14.87 -2.28
CA ASP A 52 -3.97 -14.28 -1.74
C ASP A 52 -3.80 -12.78 -1.45
N ASP A 53 -2.57 -12.30 -1.27
CA ASP A 53 -2.19 -10.88 -1.25
C ASP A 53 -2.45 -10.19 -2.60
N GLU A 54 -2.09 -10.83 -3.72
CA GLU A 54 -2.40 -10.34 -5.07
C GLU A 54 -3.90 -10.20 -5.26
N ARG A 55 -4.67 -11.22 -4.86
CA ARG A 55 -6.13 -11.21 -4.95
C ARG A 55 -6.77 -10.17 -4.04
N ALA A 56 -6.19 -9.95 -2.86
CA ALA A 56 -6.64 -8.94 -1.92
C ALA A 56 -6.49 -7.51 -2.45
N ARG A 57 -5.69 -7.29 -3.49
CA ARG A 57 -5.53 -5.98 -4.14
C ARG A 57 -6.55 -5.66 -5.22
N TYR A 58 -7.33 -6.64 -5.68
CA TYR A 58 -8.29 -6.47 -6.76
C TYR A 58 -9.73 -6.79 -6.33
N ASP A 59 -10.70 -6.29 -7.08
CA ASP A 59 -12.13 -6.57 -6.96
C ASP A 59 -12.68 -6.51 -5.52
N VAL A 60 -13.11 -7.66 -4.99
CA VAL A 60 -13.71 -7.79 -3.65
C VAL A 60 -12.66 -7.58 -2.56
N GLY A 61 -11.45 -8.07 -2.78
CA GLY A 61 -10.33 -7.93 -1.84
C GLY A 61 -9.97 -6.48 -1.59
N LEU A 62 -10.01 -5.63 -2.63
CA LEU A 62 -9.71 -4.20 -2.47
C LEU A 62 -10.74 -3.51 -1.57
N ARG A 63 -12.02 -3.90 -1.66
CA ARG A 63 -13.07 -3.36 -0.78
C ARG A 63 -12.88 -3.79 0.67
N GLU A 64 -12.45 -5.03 0.89
CA GLU A 64 -12.13 -5.53 2.23
C GLU A 64 -10.88 -4.86 2.80
N LEU A 65 -9.84 -4.67 1.98
CA LEU A 65 -8.61 -3.99 2.34
C LEU A 65 -8.85 -2.52 2.70
N MET A 66 -9.69 -1.84 1.93
CA MET A 66 -9.94 -0.39 2.07
C MET A 66 -11.15 -0.06 2.93
N GLY A 67 -11.86 -1.06 3.47
CA GLY A 67 -13.06 -0.83 4.28
C GLY A 67 -12.75 -0.03 5.54
N GLY A 68 -13.34 1.17 5.68
CA GLY A 68 -13.07 2.07 6.80
C GLY A 68 -11.79 2.89 6.67
N CYS A 69 -11.07 2.80 5.55
CA CYS A 69 -9.95 3.68 5.24
C CYS A 69 -10.41 4.94 4.49
N PRO A 70 -9.65 6.06 4.58
CA PRO A 70 -9.88 7.24 3.76
C PRO A 70 -9.79 6.92 2.26
N ARG A 71 -10.59 7.62 1.43
CA ARG A 71 -10.64 7.38 -0.03
C ARG A 71 -9.32 7.72 -0.71
N GLU A 72 -8.56 8.61 -0.10
CA GLU A 72 -7.21 9.05 -0.44
C GLU A 72 -6.25 7.86 -0.56
N TYR A 73 -6.44 6.80 0.24
CA TYR A 73 -5.58 5.61 0.18
C TYR A 73 -5.75 4.86 -1.13
N ILE A 74 -6.97 4.84 -1.70
CA ILE A 74 -7.25 4.26 -3.01
C ILE A 74 -6.58 5.08 -4.11
N GLU A 75 -6.57 6.41 -3.98
CA GLU A 75 -5.90 7.29 -4.94
C GLU A 75 -4.37 7.11 -4.91
N ILE A 76 -3.79 7.01 -3.72
CA ILE A 76 -2.36 6.70 -3.54
C ILE A 76 -2.03 5.32 -4.13
N LEU A 77 -2.86 4.30 -3.88
CA LEU A 77 -2.68 2.96 -4.44
C LEU A 77 -2.65 2.98 -5.97
N ARG A 78 -3.64 3.63 -6.60
CA ARG A 78 -3.71 3.78 -8.07
C ARG A 78 -2.50 4.52 -8.63
N TYR A 79 -2.02 5.53 -7.90
CA TYR A 79 -0.81 6.24 -8.29
C TYR A 79 0.42 5.34 -8.25
N ILE A 80 0.61 4.55 -7.19
CA ILE A 80 1.70 3.56 -7.09
C ILE A 80 1.66 2.57 -8.25
N ASP A 81 0.46 2.06 -8.60
CA ASP A 81 0.27 1.10 -9.68
C ASP A 81 0.62 1.67 -11.06
N SER A 82 0.47 2.99 -11.23
CA SER A 82 0.85 3.68 -12.47
C SER A 82 2.36 3.85 -12.65
N LEU A 83 3.16 3.69 -11.59
CA LEU A 83 4.61 3.90 -11.64
C LEU A 83 5.35 2.69 -12.23
N ARG A 84 6.32 2.99 -13.10
CA ARG A 84 7.29 2.01 -13.60
C ARG A 84 8.46 1.85 -12.64
N PHE A 85 9.23 0.78 -12.85
CA PHE A 85 10.36 0.41 -12.00
C PHE A 85 11.41 1.53 -11.80
N TYR A 86 11.74 2.25 -12.89
CA TYR A 86 12.75 3.32 -12.85
C TYR A 86 12.16 4.70 -12.52
N ASP A 87 10.84 4.83 -12.43
CA ASP A 87 10.20 6.12 -12.22
C ASP A 87 10.58 6.66 -10.83
N LYS A 88 10.75 7.99 -10.76
CA LYS A 88 10.89 8.69 -9.50
C LYS A 88 9.47 9.02 -9.00
N PRO A 89 9.03 8.48 -7.85
CA PRO A 89 7.74 8.85 -7.29
C PRO A 89 7.72 10.34 -6.92
N ASP A 90 6.67 11.04 -7.33
CA ASP A 90 6.28 12.34 -6.77
C ASP A 90 5.75 12.19 -5.33
N TYR A 91 6.66 12.33 -4.37
CA TYR A 91 6.36 12.30 -2.94
C TYR A 91 5.48 13.47 -2.48
N ASN A 92 5.57 14.63 -3.14
CA ASN A 92 4.75 15.80 -2.79
C ASN A 92 3.28 15.55 -3.13
N LYS A 93 3.01 14.88 -4.26
CA LYS A 93 1.66 14.44 -4.61
C LYS A 93 1.10 13.49 -3.55
N ILE A 94 1.86 12.46 -3.16
CA ILE A 94 1.44 11.50 -2.13
C ILE A 94 1.12 12.21 -0.81
N TYR A 95 1.99 13.13 -0.36
CA TYR A 95 1.80 13.89 0.87
C TYR A 95 0.52 14.74 0.83
N LYS A 96 0.26 15.45 -0.27
CA LYS A 96 -0.94 16.27 -0.44
C LYS A 96 -2.22 15.43 -0.38
N VAL A 97 -2.23 14.29 -1.07
CA VAL A 97 -3.37 13.37 -1.06
C VAL A 97 -3.58 12.81 0.35
N HIS A 98 -2.54 12.35 1.03
CA HIS A 98 -2.64 11.81 2.40
C HIS A 98 -3.13 12.84 3.44
N THR A 99 -2.79 14.12 3.27
CA THR A 99 -3.15 15.18 4.22
C THR A 99 -4.49 15.86 3.93
N PHE A 100 -5.12 15.56 2.79
CA PHE A 100 -6.36 16.19 2.35
C PHE A 100 -7.50 15.99 3.36
N ASP A 101 -7.72 14.74 3.80
CA ASP A 101 -8.81 14.39 4.73
C ASP A 101 -8.55 14.89 6.17
N ARG A 102 -7.27 14.99 6.58
CA ARG A 102 -6.90 15.55 7.91
C ARG A 102 -7.33 17.00 8.06
N LYS A 103 -7.31 17.77 6.97
CA LYS A 103 -7.77 19.18 6.96
C LYS A 103 -9.29 19.30 6.95
N ILE A 104 -10.02 18.39 6.28
CA ILE A 104 -11.49 18.41 6.26
C ILE A 104 -12.06 18.00 7.63
N CYS A 105 -11.41 17.08 8.34
CA CYS A 105 -11.84 16.63 9.68
C CYS A 105 -11.34 17.53 10.83
N GLY A 106 -10.66 18.65 10.55
CA GLY A 106 -10.20 19.60 11.57
C GLY A 106 -9.12 19.08 12.51
N ARG A 107 -8.42 17.99 12.16
CA ARG A 107 -7.24 17.53 12.89
C ARG A 107 -6.01 18.18 12.30
N ASP A 108 -5.76 19.42 12.70
CA ASP A 108 -4.46 20.06 12.48
C ASP A 108 -3.39 19.18 13.13
N VAL A 109 -2.44 18.73 12.31
CA VAL A 109 -1.21 18.12 12.80
C VAL A 109 -0.34 19.29 13.26
N SER A 110 -0.36 19.53 14.57
CA SER A 110 0.57 20.40 15.29
C SER A 110 2.02 20.03 15.04
#